data_AF-A0A329CSP7-F1
#
_entry.id   AF-A0A329CSP7-F1
#
_cell.length_a   1.000
_cell.length_b   1.000
_cell.length_c   1.000
_cell.angle_alpha   90.00
_cell.angle_beta   90.00
_cell.angle_gamma   90.00
#
_symmetry.space_group_name_H-M   'P 1'
#
loop_
_entity.id
_entity.type
_entity.pdbx_description
1 polymer ?
#
loop_
_entity_poly.entity_id
_entity_poly.type
_entity_poly.pdbx_seq_one_letter_code
_entity_poly.pdbx_strand_id
1 'polypeptide(L)'
;MQELNARHVATLGATHTATCGATRRRGWAAMRVAVLLCAGMATLTSTQAWAQSDAVKELAAPPAIQLPLKPSPEFARFPRYVGMLGARQIVLRLGAKTDDPSGVHGEYQFTDTGEVILIAGDHDGDTLEVEESNDGTHITGNWVGKFAADGSVAGDRMNVDDSDPQPFDLKPLAAGQAVPPPGAPASATAAIGANTAAAAPQASAVGAGGAPGSAPANGGHAVGGVSNLQTGE
;
A
#
# COMPACT_ATOMS: atom_id res chain seq x y z
N MET A 1 -52.03 18.99 -23.66
CA MET A 1 -52.54 18.03 -24.66
C MET A 1 -51.67 18.14 -25.91
N GLN A 2 -51.74 17.13 -26.79
CA GLN A 2 -51.12 17.10 -28.12
C GLN A 2 -49.59 16.91 -28.15
N GLU A 3 -49.02 15.99 -28.93
CA GLU A 3 -49.54 14.68 -29.34
C GLU A 3 -48.37 13.71 -29.57
N LEU A 4 -48.65 12.44 -29.31
CA LEU A 4 -47.82 11.29 -29.66
C LEU A 4 -47.40 11.32 -31.14
N ASN A 5 -46.15 10.93 -31.41
CA ASN A 5 -45.85 10.24 -32.67
C ASN A 5 -45.19 8.89 -32.37
N ALA A 6 -46.00 7.84 -32.44
CA ALA A 6 -45.57 6.46 -32.33
C ALA A 6 -46.19 5.66 -33.47
N ARG A 7 -45.35 5.02 -34.30
CA ARG A 7 -45.59 3.75 -35.02
C ARG A 7 -44.26 3.31 -35.67
N HIS A 8 -43.72 2.15 -35.29
CA HIS A 8 -44.02 0.80 -35.84
C HIS A 8 -43.51 0.67 -37.28
N VAL A 9 -42.78 -0.39 -37.68
CA VAL A 9 -43.03 -1.85 -37.59
C VAL A 9 -41.65 -2.56 -37.56
N ALA A 10 -41.26 -3.52 -36.71
CA ALA A 10 -41.87 -4.73 -36.10
C ALA A 10 -41.77 -6.04 -36.91
N THR A 11 -41.41 -7.13 -36.20
CA THR A 11 -41.26 -8.57 -36.63
C THR A 11 -40.21 -8.86 -37.72
N LEU A 12 -39.52 -10.02 -37.77
CA LEU A 12 -39.43 -11.23 -36.92
C LEU A 12 -37.98 -11.36 -36.34
N GLY A 13 -37.58 -12.30 -35.46
CA GLY A 13 -38.27 -13.41 -34.79
C GLY A 13 -37.73 -14.80 -35.18
N ALA A 14 -36.88 -15.43 -34.35
CA ALA A 14 -36.69 -16.90 -34.25
C ALA A 14 -35.73 -17.27 -33.09
N THR A 15 -36.20 -18.11 -32.16
CA THR A 15 -35.37 -18.80 -31.15
C THR A 15 -34.83 -20.11 -31.69
N HIS A 16 -33.55 -20.44 -31.46
CA HIS A 16 -33.15 -21.86 -31.40
C HIS A 16 -31.92 -22.15 -30.53
N THR A 17 -32.14 -23.03 -29.54
CA THR A 17 -31.25 -24.09 -29.02
C THR A 17 -29.73 -23.89 -28.96
N ALA A 18 -29.26 -23.87 -27.71
CA ALA A 18 -28.09 -24.59 -27.17
C ALA A 18 -27.19 -25.42 -28.11
N THR A 19 -25.87 -25.29 -27.93
CA THR A 19 -24.98 -26.46 -27.87
C THR A 19 -23.74 -26.19 -27.02
N CYS A 20 -23.39 -27.13 -26.15
CA CYS A 20 -22.10 -27.13 -25.45
C CYS A 20 -20.98 -27.52 -26.43
N GLY A 21 -20.01 -26.64 -26.64
CA GLY A 21 -18.88 -26.86 -27.56
C GLY A 21 -17.67 -27.46 -26.84
N ALA A 22 -17.42 -28.75 -27.07
CA ALA A 22 -16.39 -29.50 -26.35
C ALA A 22 -14.93 -29.22 -26.78
N THR A 23 -14.04 -29.40 -25.80
CA THR A 23 -12.59 -29.69 -25.89
C THR A 23 -11.98 -29.97 -27.27
N ARG A 24 -10.86 -29.31 -27.60
CA ARG A 24 -9.85 -29.82 -28.54
C ARG A 24 -8.53 -30.18 -27.85
N ARG A 25 -8.43 -31.44 -27.39
CA ARG A 25 -7.12 -32.10 -27.25
C ARG A 25 -6.52 -32.29 -28.65
N ARG A 26 -5.34 -31.72 -28.92
CA ARG A 26 -4.52 -32.11 -30.08
C ARG A 26 -3.56 -33.23 -29.66
N GLY A 27 -4.03 -34.47 -29.76
CA GLY A 27 -3.16 -35.63 -29.89
C GLY A 27 -2.96 -35.95 -31.37
N TRP A 28 -1.73 -36.25 -31.79
CA TRP A 28 -1.46 -36.91 -33.06
C TRP A 28 -0.96 -38.33 -32.80
N ALA A 29 -1.53 -39.27 -33.55
CA ALA A 29 -1.24 -40.70 -33.47
C ALA A 29 0.20 -40.98 -33.98
N ALA A 30 0.97 -41.84 -33.31
CA ALA A 30 1.17 -43.26 -33.63
C ALA A 30 2.03 -43.50 -34.91
N MET A 31 2.81 -44.58 -35.08
CA MET A 31 2.82 -45.88 -34.38
C MET A 31 4.09 -46.71 -34.72
N ARG A 32 4.38 -47.75 -33.90
CA ARG A 32 5.24 -48.96 -34.15
C ARG A 32 6.76 -48.75 -34.11
N VAL A 33 7.54 -49.41 -33.23
CA VAL A 33 7.73 -50.84 -32.87
C VAL A 33 8.67 -51.60 -33.82
N ALA A 34 9.88 -51.91 -33.32
CA ALA A 34 10.56 -53.20 -33.49
C ALA A 34 11.69 -53.34 -32.43
N VAL A 35 11.94 -54.58 -31.99
CA VAL A 35 12.91 -54.96 -30.94
C VAL A 35 14.24 -55.39 -31.56
N LEU A 36 15.37 -55.15 -30.88
CA LEU A 36 16.56 -56.01 -31.01
C LEU A 36 17.41 -56.02 -29.73
N LEU A 37 17.79 -57.21 -29.28
CA LEU A 37 18.69 -57.45 -28.16
C LEU A 37 20.14 -57.12 -28.54
N CYS A 38 20.88 -56.45 -27.66
CA CYS A 38 22.33 -56.59 -27.54
C CYS A 38 22.72 -56.63 -26.06
N ALA A 39 23.14 -57.80 -25.58
CA ALA A 39 23.88 -57.92 -24.32
C ALA A 39 25.38 -57.77 -24.62
N GLY A 40 26.06 -56.86 -23.91
CA GLY A 40 27.51 -56.64 -24.03
C GLY A 40 28.08 -56.22 -22.68
N MET A 41 29.07 -56.95 -22.19
CA MET A 41 29.65 -56.72 -20.86
C MET A 41 30.80 -55.70 -20.90
N ALA A 42 30.81 -54.83 -19.89
CA ALA A 42 31.93 -54.15 -19.25
C ALA A 42 33.22 -53.81 -20.06
N THR A 43 33.60 -52.54 -20.04
CA THR A 43 34.92 -52.14 -19.50
C THR A 43 34.93 -50.67 -19.04
N LEU A 44 35.84 -50.37 -18.12
CA LEU A 44 35.99 -49.09 -17.41
C LEU A 44 36.57 -47.98 -18.31
N THR A 45 36.24 -46.70 -18.09
CA THR A 45 37.11 -45.71 -17.41
C THR A 45 36.61 -44.25 -17.53
N SER A 46 36.39 -43.62 -16.36
CA SER A 46 36.99 -42.32 -15.97
C SER A 46 36.92 -41.08 -16.90
N THR A 47 35.79 -40.36 -16.92
CA THR A 47 35.72 -38.95 -17.40
C THR A 47 34.98 -37.97 -16.47
N GLN A 48 34.70 -38.34 -15.21
CA GLN A 48 33.95 -37.48 -14.26
C GLN A 48 34.81 -36.56 -13.37
N ALA A 49 36.14 -36.66 -13.40
CA ALA A 49 37.01 -36.01 -12.42
C ALA A 49 37.07 -34.46 -12.52
N TRP A 50 36.77 -33.86 -13.68
CA TRP A 50 36.83 -32.41 -13.86
C TRP A 50 35.52 -31.69 -13.48
N ALA A 51 34.35 -32.33 -13.61
CA ALA A 51 33.07 -31.72 -13.25
C ALA A 51 32.87 -31.61 -11.72
N GLN A 52 33.43 -32.53 -10.92
CA GLN A 52 33.34 -32.44 -9.45
C GLN A 52 34.15 -31.28 -8.86
N SER A 53 35.23 -30.85 -9.52
CA SER A 53 36.14 -29.85 -8.94
C SER A 53 35.53 -28.44 -8.90
N ASP A 54 34.60 -28.15 -9.81
CA ASP A 54 33.90 -26.86 -9.87
C ASP A 54 32.70 -26.83 -8.91
N ALA A 55 31.85 -27.87 -8.97
CA ALA A 55 30.68 -28.01 -8.09
C ALA A 55 31.03 -28.03 -6.59
N VAL A 56 32.19 -28.60 -6.21
CA VAL A 56 32.68 -28.57 -4.82
C VAL A 56 33.22 -27.18 -4.42
N LYS A 57 33.74 -26.39 -5.37
CA LYS A 57 34.15 -25.00 -5.14
C LYS A 57 32.96 -24.07 -5.00
N GLU A 58 31.93 -24.26 -5.82
CA GLU A 58 30.68 -23.52 -5.76
C GLU A 58 29.94 -23.79 -4.44
N LEU A 59 29.87 -25.06 -4.01
CA LEU A 59 29.28 -25.45 -2.71
C LEU A 59 30.13 -25.00 -1.49
N ALA A 60 31.40 -24.66 -1.69
CA ALA A 60 32.29 -24.13 -0.67
C ALA A 60 32.46 -22.60 -0.72
N ALA A 61 31.76 -21.92 -1.63
CA ALA A 61 31.72 -20.46 -1.63
C ALA A 61 31.02 -19.95 -0.35
N PRO A 62 31.57 -18.96 0.37
CA PRO A 62 30.82 -18.28 1.41
C PRO A 62 29.52 -17.71 0.82
N PRO A 63 28.39 -17.77 1.55
CA PRO A 63 27.16 -17.15 1.08
C PRO A 63 27.41 -15.67 0.76
N ALA A 64 26.88 -15.20 -0.37
CA ALA A 64 27.05 -13.81 -0.78
C ALA A 64 26.54 -12.88 0.33
N ILE A 65 27.42 -12.02 0.83
CA ILE A 65 27.08 -11.07 1.89
C ILE A 65 26.19 -9.99 1.27
N GLN A 66 24.88 -10.10 1.45
CA GLN A 66 23.94 -9.02 1.16
C GLN A 66 24.23 -7.87 2.12
N LEU A 67 24.69 -6.74 1.58
CA LEU A 67 24.94 -5.53 2.36
C LEU A 67 23.64 -4.72 2.45
N PRO A 68 23.24 -4.24 3.64
CA PRO A 68 22.05 -3.40 3.78
C PRO A 68 22.09 -2.17 2.86
N LEU A 69 20.96 -1.91 2.20
CA LEU A 69 20.80 -0.73 1.36
C LEU A 69 20.84 0.56 2.19
N LYS A 70 21.17 1.66 1.51
CA LYS A 70 21.18 3.01 2.09
C LYS A 70 20.02 3.82 1.51
N PRO A 71 19.43 4.75 2.28
CA PRO A 71 18.39 5.64 1.76
C PRO A 71 18.85 6.39 0.51
N SER A 72 18.05 6.38 -0.55
CA SER A 72 18.35 7.15 -1.76
C SER A 72 17.87 8.61 -1.63
N PRO A 73 18.74 9.60 -1.93
CA PRO A 73 18.32 10.99 -2.04
C PRO A 73 17.22 11.22 -3.09
N GLU A 74 17.10 10.34 -4.10
CA GLU A 74 16.11 10.50 -5.17
C GLU A 74 14.67 10.24 -4.70
N PHE A 75 14.49 9.36 -3.70
CA PHE A 75 13.20 9.05 -3.09
C PHE A 75 12.85 10.00 -1.94
N ALA A 76 13.81 10.81 -1.46
CA ALA A 76 13.60 11.77 -0.38
C ALA A 76 12.51 12.82 -0.68
N ARG A 77 12.26 13.10 -1.98
CA ARG A 77 11.24 14.01 -2.51
C ARG A 77 9.85 13.40 -2.71
N PHE A 78 9.69 12.08 -2.56
CA PHE A 78 8.41 11.41 -2.80
C PHE A 78 7.43 11.59 -1.64
N PRO A 79 6.10 11.47 -1.90
CA PRO A 79 5.09 11.29 -0.87
C PRO A 79 5.51 10.26 0.16
N ARG A 80 5.35 10.60 1.44
CA ARG A 80 5.66 9.73 2.56
C ARG A 80 4.37 9.11 3.08
N TYR A 81 4.41 7.82 3.39
CA TYR A 81 3.37 7.11 4.11
C TYR A 81 3.99 6.49 5.36
N VAL A 82 3.24 6.42 6.45
CA VAL A 82 3.68 5.83 7.72
C VAL A 82 2.61 4.93 8.28
N GLY A 83 3.03 3.80 8.82
CA GLY A 83 2.12 2.85 9.46
C GLY A 83 2.79 1.53 9.72
N MET A 84 1.99 0.48 9.86
CA MET A 84 2.47 -0.86 10.21
C MET A 84 2.58 -1.73 8.95
N LEU A 85 3.64 -2.54 8.90
CA LEU A 85 3.80 -3.72 8.06
C LEU A 85 3.93 -4.91 9.01
N GLY A 86 2.87 -5.73 9.10
CA GLY A 86 2.72 -6.72 10.15
C GLY A 86 2.85 -6.07 11.54
N ALA A 87 3.87 -6.49 12.30
CA ALA A 87 4.16 -5.97 13.64
C ALA A 87 5.21 -4.83 13.67
N ARG A 88 5.81 -4.44 12.54
CA ARG A 88 6.88 -3.42 12.47
C ARG A 88 6.36 -2.12 11.86
N GLN A 89 6.77 -0.98 12.40
CA GLN A 89 6.43 0.32 11.81
C GLN A 89 7.41 0.64 10.67
N ILE A 90 6.90 1.17 9.56
CA ILE A 90 7.69 1.60 8.40
C ILE A 90 7.37 3.04 8.00
N VAL A 91 8.32 3.66 7.30
CA VAL A 91 8.10 4.86 6.49
C VAL A 91 8.33 4.50 5.04
N LEU A 92 7.25 4.46 4.25
CA LEU A 92 7.28 4.28 2.80
C LEU A 92 7.45 5.64 2.12
N ARG A 93 8.26 5.68 1.05
CA ARG A 93 8.42 6.79 0.12
C ARG A 93 8.09 6.26 -1.27
N LEU A 94 6.95 6.63 -1.83
CA LEU A 94 6.46 6.08 -3.09
C LEU A 94 6.06 7.22 -4.04
N GLY A 95 6.58 7.19 -5.25
CA GLY A 95 6.29 8.16 -6.31
C GLY A 95 6.11 7.49 -7.66
N ALA A 96 5.53 8.20 -8.62
CA ALA A 96 5.40 7.73 -10.00
C ALA A 96 6.77 7.68 -10.70
N LYS A 97 6.97 6.68 -11.55
CA LYS A 97 8.07 6.60 -12.51
C LYS A 97 7.94 7.74 -13.53
N THR A 98 9.05 8.17 -14.12
CA THR A 98 9.06 9.31 -15.08
C THR A 98 8.77 8.91 -16.52
N ASP A 99 8.94 7.64 -16.82
CA ASP A 99 8.90 6.99 -18.13
C ASP A 99 7.66 6.11 -18.33
N ASP A 100 6.93 5.86 -17.25
CA ASP A 100 5.76 4.98 -17.19
C ASP A 100 4.65 5.63 -16.32
N PRO A 101 3.47 5.96 -16.88
CA PRO A 101 2.40 6.63 -16.14
C PRO A 101 1.70 5.79 -15.05
N SER A 102 1.62 4.46 -15.17
CA SER A 102 1.11 3.59 -14.10
C SER A 102 2.22 3.24 -13.12
N GLY A 103 3.45 3.15 -13.62
CA GLY A 103 4.60 2.76 -12.85
C GLY A 103 4.83 3.59 -11.58
N VAL A 104 5.08 2.91 -10.46
CA VAL A 104 5.53 3.50 -9.19
C VAL A 104 6.86 2.91 -8.74
N HIS A 105 7.62 3.69 -7.98
CA HIS A 105 8.86 3.24 -7.34
C HIS A 105 9.20 4.02 -6.07
N GLY A 106 10.12 3.47 -5.30
CA GLY A 106 10.78 4.15 -4.19
C GLY A 106 11.42 3.19 -3.20
N GLU A 107 11.31 3.53 -1.92
CA GLU A 107 11.86 2.76 -0.81
C GLU A 107 10.92 2.78 0.40
N TYR A 108 10.98 1.76 1.25
CA TYR A 108 10.52 1.90 2.63
C TYR A 108 11.67 1.66 3.62
N GLN A 109 11.54 2.25 4.80
CA GLN A 109 12.51 2.12 5.88
C GLN A 109 11.81 1.61 7.13
N PHE A 110 12.34 0.57 7.76
CA PHE A 110 11.88 0.14 9.08
C PHE A 110 12.34 1.13 10.16
N THR A 111 11.41 1.57 11.02
CA THR A 111 11.71 2.63 12.01
C THR A 111 12.52 2.13 13.21
N ASP A 112 12.62 0.82 13.41
CA ASP A 112 13.34 0.17 14.50
C ASP A 112 14.83 -0.04 14.19
N THR A 113 15.15 -0.46 12.96
CA THR A 113 16.52 -0.78 12.51
C THR A 113 17.12 0.25 11.55
N GLY A 114 16.30 1.06 10.88
CA GLY A 114 16.74 1.90 9.76
C GLY A 114 17.07 1.11 8.48
N GLU A 115 16.73 -0.19 8.44
CA GLU A 115 16.85 -1.06 7.27
C GLU A 115 15.99 -0.52 6.12
N VAL A 116 16.60 -0.43 4.93
CA VAL A 116 15.99 0.12 3.72
C VAL A 116 15.71 -0.99 2.73
N ILE A 117 14.52 -0.98 2.15
CA ILE A 117 14.05 -1.95 1.17
C ILE A 117 13.49 -1.18 -0.02
N LEU A 118 13.86 -1.57 -1.24
CA LEU A 118 13.36 -0.97 -2.48
C LEU A 118 11.99 -1.56 -2.83
N ILE A 119 11.16 -0.74 -3.46
CA ILE A 119 9.80 -1.13 -3.86
C ILE A 119 9.46 -0.53 -5.22
N ALA A 120 8.92 -1.33 -6.14
CA ALA A 120 8.57 -0.87 -7.49
C ALA A 120 7.48 -1.74 -8.12
N GLY A 121 6.67 -1.14 -8.99
CA GLY A 121 5.58 -1.84 -9.69
C GLY A 121 4.65 -0.83 -10.33
N ASP A 122 3.34 -0.99 -10.16
CA ASP A 122 2.29 -0.21 -10.79
C ASP A 122 1.20 0.26 -9.81
N HIS A 123 0.56 1.38 -10.15
CA HIS A 123 -0.76 1.76 -9.66
C HIS A 123 -1.75 1.82 -10.82
N ASP A 124 -2.95 1.25 -10.64
CA ASP A 124 -4.07 1.44 -11.56
C ASP A 124 -5.35 1.77 -10.76
N GLY A 125 -5.90 2.96 -11.01
CA GLY A 125 -7.05 3.48 -10.29
C GLY A 125 -6.82 3.58 -8.78
N ASP A 126 -7.47 2.69 -8.02
CA ASP A 126 -7.34 2.57 -6.57
C ASP A 126 -6.36 1.46 -6.14
N THR A 127 -5.81 0.68 -7.06
CA THR A 127 -5.07 -0.56 -6.76
C THR A 127 -3.56 -0.34 -6.88
N LEU A 128 -2.80 -0.95 -5.98
CA LEU A 128 -1.34 -0.96 -5.91
C LEU A 128 -0.84 -2.40 -6.01
N GLU A 129 0.04 -2.67 -6.98
CA GLU A 129 0.73 -3.95 -7.14
C GLU A 129 2.24 -3.66 -7.27
N VAL A 130 3.04 -4.05 -6.27
CA VAL A 130 4.48 -3.73 -6.24
C VAL A 130 5.33 -4.88 -5.69
N GLU A 131 6.55 -4.98 -6.21
CA GLU A 131 7.57 -5.95 -5.82
C GLU A 131 8.58 -5.31 -4.86
N GLU A 132 9.11 -6.11 -3.95
CA GLU A 132 10.02 -5.74 -2.88
C GLU A 132 11.44 -6.27 -3.16
N SER A 133 12.49 -5.48 -2.91
CA SER A 133 13.88 -5.93 -3.04
C SER A 133 14.79 -5.40 -1.94
N ASN A 134 15.51 -6.30 -1.27
CA ASN A 134 16.47 -5.96 -0.23
C ASN A 134 17.90 -5.68 -0.73
N ASP A 135 18.18 -5.91 -2.01
CA ASP A 135 19.50 -5.68 -2.63
C ASP A 135 19.45 -4.95 -3.99
N GLY A 136 18.25 -4.68 -4.52
CA GLY A 136 18.03 -4.02 -5.81
C GLY A 136 18.18 -4.94 -7.03
N THR A 137 18.35 -6.25 -6.81
CA THR A 137 18.55 -7.25 -7.87
C THR A 137 17.67 -8.48 -7.75
N HIS A 138 17.24 -8.84 -6.54
CA HIS A 138 16.34 -9.97 -6.28
C HIS A 138 15.01 -9.49 -5.70
N ILE A 139 13.90 -10.05 -6.18
CA ILE A 139 12.58 -9.87 -5.57
C ILE A 139 12.51 -10.73 -4.32
N THR A 140 12.08 -10.15 -3.20
CA THR A 140 11.99 -10.79 -1.87
C THR A 140 10.57 -10.84 -1.30
N GLY A 141 9.62 -10.14 -1.94
CA GLY A 141 8.21 -10.15 -1.58
C GLY A 141 7.34 -9.41 -2.59
N ASN A 142 6.05 -9.66 -2.52
CA ASN A 142 5.01 -9.10 -3.37
C ASN A 142 4.04 -8.31 -2.48
N TRP A 143 3.58 -7.14 -2.92
CA TRP A 143 2.60 -6.33 -2.20
C TRP A 143 1.37 -6.10 -3.07
N VAL A 144 0.19 -6.34 -2.50
CA VAL A 144 -1.09 -6.00 -3.14
C VAL A 144 -1.90 -5.16 -2.16
N GLY A 145 -2.36 -3.99 -2.59
CA GLY A 145 -3.14 -3.10 -1.73
C GLY A 145 -4.02 -2.12 -2.49
N LYS A 146 -4.71 -1.26 -1.74
CA LYS A 146 -5.59 -0.23 -2.27
C LYS A 146 -5.40 1.12 -1.62
N PHE A 147 -5.40 2.17 -2.43
CA PHE A 147 -5.50 3.55 -2.03
C PHE A 147 -6.96 3.91 -1.70
N ALA A 148 -7.18 4.40 -0.49
CA ALA A 148 -8.45 4.97 -0.06
C ALA A 148 -8.55 6.47 -0.42
N ALA A 149 -9.76 7.02 -0.36
CA ALA A 149 -10.03 8.43 -0.69
C ALA A 149 -9.36 9.45 0.26
N ASP A 150 -8.88 9.02 1.44
CA ASP A 150 -8.05 9.82 2.35
C ASP A 150 -6.55 9.82 1.95
N GLY A 151 -6.19 9.12 0.87
CA GLY A 151 -4.82 8.89 0.41
C GLY A 151 -4.08 7.79 1.17
N SER A 152 -4.71 7.11 2.14
CA SER A 152 -4.07 5.96 2.78
C SER A 152 -3.98 4.75 1.86
N VAL A 153 -3.01 3.88 2.10
CA VAL A 153 -2.83 2.64 1.35
C VAL A 153 -2.74 1.45 2.31
N ALA A 154 -3.57 0.44 2.08
CA ALA A 154 -3.68 -0.75 2.92
C ALA A 154 -3.83 -2.02 2.08
N GLY A 155 -3.37 -3.15 2.58
CA GLY A 155 -3.29 -4.41 1.84
C GLY A 155 -2.45 -5.46 2.55
N ASP A 156 -1.87 -6.38 1.79
CA ASP A 156 -0.99 -7.44 2.29
C ASP A 156 0.34 -7.46 1.51
N ARG A 157 1.42 -7.78 2.25
CA ARG A 157 2.75 -8.12 1.74
C ARG A 157 2.97 -9.61 1.91
N MET A 158 3.31 -10.33 0.85
CA MET A 158 3.61 -11.75 0.85
C MET A 158 5.07 -12.01 0.47
N ASN A 159 5.55 -13.22 0.69
CA ASN A 159 6.73 -13.75 0.02
C ASN A 159 6.47 -13.97 -1.48
N VAL A 160 7.53 -14.25 -2.25
CA VAL A 160 7.47 -14.45 -3.72
C VAL A 160 6.62 -15.67 -4.13
N ASP A 161 6.43 -16.63 -3.22
CA ASP A 161 5.57 -17.81 -3.40
C ASP A 161 4.15 -17.62 -2.82
N ASP A 162 3.73 -16.36 -2.63
CA ASP A 162 2.47 -15.91 -2.01
C ASP A 162 2.25 -16.41 -0.57
N SER A 163 3.29 -16.91 0.10
CA SER A 163 3.25 -17.32 1.51
C SER A 163 3.45 -16.13 2.47
N ASP A 164 3.15 -16.35 3.75
CA ASP A 164 3.29 -15.38 4.85
C ASP A 164 2.71 -13.98 4.56
N PRO A 165 1.37 -13.86 4.35
CA PRO A 165 0.72 -12.56 4.18
C PRO A 165 0.81 -11.73 5.46
N GLN A 166 1.46 -10.58 5.36
CA GLN A 166 1.62 -9.60 6.42
C GLN A 166 0.78 -8.35 6.08
N PRO A 167 -0.26 -8.01 6.86
CA PRO A 167 -1.12 -6.88 6.55
C PRO A 167 -0.38 -5.56 6.76
N PHE A 168 -0.72 -4.56 5.96
CA PHE A 168 -0.26 -3.18 6.13
C PHE A 168 -1.41 -2.16 6.05
N ASP A 169 -1.25 -1.05 6.79
CA ASP A 169 -2.06 0.17 6.70
C ASP A 169 -1.12 1.36 6.89
N LEU A 170 -0.97 2.17 5.83
CA LEU A 170 -0.05 3.29 5.77
C LEU A 170 -0.80 4.59 5.48
N LYS A 171 -0.67 5.56 6.39
CA LYS A 171 -1.31 6.88 6.28
C LYS A 171 -0.35 7.93 5.69
N PRO A 172 -0.82 8.87 4.85
CA PRO A 172 0.02 9.96 4.34
C PRO A 172 0.65 10.76 5.48
N LEU A 173 1.94 11.07 5.34
CA LEU A 173 2.72 11.83 6.31
C LEU A 173 3.23 13.12 5.65
N ALA A 174 2.85 14.28 6.20
CA ALA A 174 3.19 15.55 5.60
C ALA A 174 4.71 15.77 5.51
N ALA A 175 5.14 16.57 4.52
CA ALA A 175 6.54 16.95 4.38
C ALA A 175 7.03 17.69 5.64
N GLY A 176 8.18 17.27 6.17
CA GLY A 176 8.73 17.79 7.43
C GLY A 176 8.06 17.28 8.71
N GLN A 177 6.94 16.56 8.63
CA GLN A 177 6.31 15.97 9.82
C GLN A 177 7.16 14.81 10.37
N ALA A 178 7.33 14.79 11.69
CA ALA A 178 7.99 13.71 12.41
C ALA A 178 7.18 12.40 12.30
N VAL A 179 7.89 11.28 12.32
CA VAL A 179 7.28 9.94 12.36
C VAL A 179 6.59 9.77 13.72
N PRO A 180 5.27 9.48 13.79
CA PRO A 180 4.60 9.20 15.05
C PRO A 180 5.12 7.89 15.66
N PRO A 181 5.17 7.73 17.00
CA PRO A 181 5.59 6.48 17.63
C PRO A 181 4.77 5.26 17.16
N PRO A 182 5.35 4.04 17.13
CA PRO A 182 4.62 2.82 16.80
C PRO A 182 3.35 2.66 17.66
N GLY A 183 2.23 2.30 17.04
CA GLY A 183 0.95 2.11 17.72
C GLY A 183 0.22 3.39 18.17
N ALA A 184 0.79 4.58 17.97
CA ALA A 184 0.01 5.81 18.08
C ALA A 184 -0.98 5.90 16.90
N PRO A 185 -2.26 6.27 17.11
CA PRO A 185 -3.15 6.54 16.00
C PRO A 185 -2.57 7.69 15.18
N ALA A 186 -2.32 7.46 13.89
CA ALA A 186 -1.91 8.51 12.96
C ALA A 186 -3.04 9.56 12.90
N SER A 187 -2.85 10.67 13.63
CA SER A 187 -3.93 11.60 13.94
C SER A 187 -4.58 12.15 12.67
N ALA A 188 -5.90 12.00 12.58
CA ALA A 188 -6.69 12.54 11.49
C ALA A 188 -6.48 14.07 11.40
N THR A 189 -5.97 14.54 10.26
CA THR A 189 -5.99 15.97 9.92
C THR A 189 -7.41 16.36 9.50
N ALA A 190 -8.29 16.44 10.49
CA ALA A 190 -9.68 16.91 10.37
C ALA A 190 -9.88 18.15 11.26
N ALA A 191 -9.01 19.16 11.09
CA ALA A 191 -9.09 20.44 11.80
C ALA A 191 -8.40 21.59 11.02
N ILE A 192 -8.72 21.76 9.74
CA ILE A 192 -8.45 23.03 9.04
C ILE A 192 -9.78 23.79 8.96
N GLY A 193 -9.92 24.83 9.81
CA GLY A 193 -10.98 25.82 9.69
C GLY A 193 -11.88 26.02 10.92
N ALA A 194 -11.34 26.44 12.08
CA ALA A 194 -12.13 27.12 13.12
C ALA A 194 -11.32 27.86 14.23
N ASN A 195 -10.29 28.68 13.91
CA ASN A 195 -9.78 29.69 14.88
C ASN A 195 -8.96 30.85 14.28
N THR A 196 -9.57 31.70 13.43
CA THR A 196 -8.95 32.99 13.06
C THR A 196 -9.94 34.15 12.99
N ALA A 197 -10.46 34.59 14.16
CA ALA A 197 -10.98 35.93 14.44
C ALA A 197 -11.33 36.01 15.95
N ALA A 198 -10.99 37.04 16.72
CA ALA A 198 -10.17 38.21 16.42
C ALA A 198 -9.41 38.66 17.68
N ALA A 199 -8.16 39.07 17.52
CA ALA A 199 -7.40 39.82 18.51
C ALA A 199 -6.98 41.15 17.89
N ALA A 200 -7.83 42.18 18.01
CA ALA A 200 -7.48 43.54 17.62
C ALA A 200 -6.68 44.21 18.76
N PRO A 201 -5.55 44.85 18.49
CA PRO A 201 -4.77 45.54 19.51
C PRO A 201 -5.24 46.99 19.68
N GLN A 202 -5.19 47.53 20.89
CA GLN A 202 -4.78 48.92 21.14
C GLN A 202 -4.52 49.19 22.62
N ALA A 203 -3.46 49.94 22.88
CA ALA A 203 -3.11 50.45 24.20
C ALA A 203 -3.45 51.94 24.29
N SER A 204 -3.87 52.41 25.47
CA SER A 204 -3.42 53.67 26.09
C SER A 204 -4.06 53.85 27.48
N ALA A 205 -3.37 54.56 28.36
CA ALA A 205 -3.79 54.82 29.74
C ALA A 205 -4.31 56.27 29.94
N VAL A 206 -4.67 56.57 31.20
CA VAL A 206 -4.98 57.89 31.79
C VAL A 206 -6.43 58.40 31.60
N GLY A 207 -7.09 58.74 32.73
CA GLY A 207 -8.36 59.49 32.71
C GLY A 207 -9.25 59.30 33.95
N ALA A 208 -8.98 60.04 35.02
CA ALA A 208 -9.61 59.95 36.35
C ALA A 208 -11.15 60.13 36.43
N GLY A 209 -11.73 59.58 37.52
CA GLY A 209 -12.81 60.25 38.28
C GLY A 209 -14.10 59.45 38.55
N GLY A 210 -14.41 59.20 39.83
CA GLY A 210 -15.73 58.74 40.29
C GLY A 210 -15.68 57.56 41.27
N ALA A 211 -16.03 57.81 42.53
CA ALA A 211 -16.07 56.81 43.61
C ALA A 211 -17.55 56.49 44.02
N PRO A 212 -17.86 55.80 45.13
CA PRO A 212 -18.34 54.42 45.01
C PRO A 212 -19.66 54.11 45.78
N GLY A 213 -20.14 52.86 45.67
CA GLY A 213 -21.19 52.28 46.54
C GLY A 213 -22.06 51.27 45.78
N SER A 214 -22.46 50.12 46.34
CA SER A 214 -22.16 49.50 47.63
C SER A 214 -22.27 47.97 47.51
N ALA A 215 -21.55 47.23 48.35
CA ALA A 215 -21.69 45.77 48.49
C ALA A 215 -22.89 45.42 49.44
N PRO A 216 -23.17 44.16 49.85
CA PRO A 216 -22.55 42.88 49.50
C PRO A 216 -23.56 41.69 49.30
N ALA A 217 -23.00 40.46 49.24
CA ALA A 217 -23.52 39.21 49.83
C ALA A 217 -24.78 38.52 49.28
N ASN A 218 -24.55 37.48 48.46
CA ASN A 218 -24.88 36.05 48.69
C ASN A 218 -24.91 35.36 47.31
N GLY A 219 -24.36 34.17 47.10
CA GLY A 219 -24.18 33.08 48.06
C GLY A 219 -25.16 31.97 47.69
N GLY A 220 -24.78 31.09 46.77
CA GLY A 220 -25.67 30.04 46.25
C GLY A 220 -25.10 29.31 45.04
N HIS A 221 -24.34 28.24 45.27
CA HIS A 221 -24.06 27.25 44.23
C HIS A 221 -25.33 26.42 43.99
N ALA A 222 -25.75 26.30 42.73
CA ALA A 222 -26.75 25.33 42.30
C ALA A 222 -26.17 24.49 41.15
N VAL A 223 -25.92 23.22 41.42
CA VAL A 223 -25.43 22.22 40.46
C VAL A 223 -26.59 21.38 39.92
N GLY A 224 -26.53 21.03 38.64
CA GLY A 224 -27.23 19.88 38.07
C GLY A 224 -28.76 19.97 37.97
N GLY A 225 -29.24 20.38 36.79
CA GLY A 225 -30.66 20.27 36.41
C GLY A 225 -30.82 20.21 34.90
N VAL A 226 -31.04 19.02 34.36
CA VAL A 226 -31.35 18.83 32.93
C VAL A 226 -32.81 19.21 32.66
N SER A 227 -33.07 20.01 31.62
CA SER A 227 -33.98 19.58 30.54
C SER A 227 -34.09 20.60 29.40
N ASN A 228 -34.17 20.01 28.22
CA ASN A 228 -34.50 20.56 26.92
C ASN A 228 -35.87 21.28 26.89
N LEU A 229 -36.06 22.11 25.85
CA LEU A 229 -37.28 22.74 25.31
C LEU A 229 -37.25 24.28 25.33
N GLN A 230 -36.92 24.86 24.17
CA GLN A 230 -37.29 26.23 23.84
C GLN A 230 -37.99 26.23 22.47
N THR A 231 -39.30 26.46 22.49
CA THR A 231 -40.12 26.70 21.31
C THR A 231 -40.68 28.12 21.46
N GLY A 232 -40.45 28.95 20.45
CA GLY A 232 -40.91 30.33 20.36
C GLY A 232 -40.09 31.07 19.31
N GLU A 233 -40.66 31.96 18.49
CA GLU A 233 -42.09 32.26 18.27
C GLU A 233 -42.27 32.94 16.91
#